data_AF-A0A7X7TNT9-F1
#
_entry.id   AF-A0A7X7TNT9-F1
#
_cell.length_a   1.000
_cell.length_b   1.000
_cell.length_c   1.000
_cell.angle_alpha   90.00
_cell.angle_beta   90.00
_cell.angle_gamma   90.00
#
_symmetry.space_group_name_H-M   'P 1'
#
loop_
_entity.id
_entity.type
_entity.pdbx_description
1 polymer ?
#
loop_
_entity_poly.entity_id
_entity_poly.type
_entity_poly.pdbx_seq_one_letter_code
_entity_poly.pdbx_strand_id
1 'polypeptide(L)'
;FRFWKAKTYEGGICTPMIVHWPKGIEQKKGSINSEIAHVIDIMATCLDVSNSPYPSQYRGYSIIPSEGMSLLPVFKTGKRNGHREICFEHFNEKAMIDKAGWKIVMPAESKKWELYNLNVDRSELDNLAEQYPERVKEMGKRYLEWEKRCMVVPRP
;
A
#
# COMPACT_ATOMS: atom_id res chain seq x y z
N PHE A 1 14.53 6.22 -7.81
CA PHE A 1 13.60 5.07 -7.84
C PHE A 1 13.72 4.36 -9.17
N ARG A 2 13.36 3.07 -9.23
CA ARG A 2 13.42 2.25 -10.45
C ARG A 2 12.08 2.32 -11.20
N PHE A 3 12.20 2.43 -12.53
CA PHE A 3 11.10 2.64 -13.49
C PHE A 3 10.22 3.87 -13.21
N TRP A 4 9.00 3.91 -13.77
CA TRP A 4 8.13 5.09 -13.88
C TRP A 4 6.65 4.68 -13.93
N LYS A 5 5.76 5.62 -14.27
CA LYS A 5 4.32 5.43 -14.47
C LYS A 5 4.01 4.10 -15.18
N ALA A 6 2.94 3.44 -14.73
CA ALA A 6 2.48 2.13 -15.20
C ALA A 6 3.33 0.92 -14.75
N LYS A 7 4.29 1.14 -13.84
CA LYS A 7 5.04 0.07 -13.19
C LYS A 7 4.67 -0.03 -11.71
N THR A 8 4.79 -1.23 -11.15
CA THR A 8 4.54 -1.53 -9.73
C THR A 8 5.76 -1.33 -8.81
N TYR A 9 6.91 -1.02 -9.40
CA TYR A 9 8.12 -0.58 -8.71
C TYR A 9 7.94 0.82 -8.09
N GLU A 10 8.79 1.20 -7.12
CA GLU A 10 8.75 2.46 -6.38
C GLU A 10 8.69 3.69 -7.29
N GLY A 11 9.31 3.64 -8.49
CA GLY A 11 9.25 4.77 -9.43
C GLY A 11 7.88 4.98 -10.08
N GLY A 12 7.02 3.97 -10.08
CA GLY A 12 5.64 4.06 -10.57
C GLY A 12 4.59 4.31 -9.49
N ILE A 13 4.91 4.04 -8.22
CA ILE A 13 3.94 4.09 -7.11
C ILE A 13 4.27 5.11 -6.02
N CYS A 14 5.54 5.50 -5.84
CA CYS A 14 5.92 6.45 -4.81
C CYS A 14 5.69 7.88 -5.31
N THR A 15 4.63 8.50 -4.81
CA THR A 15 4.23 9.87 -5.16
C THR A 15 4.36 10.78 -3.93
N PRO A 16 4.83 12.03 -4.07
CA PRO A 16 4.84 12.98 -2.96
C PRO A 16 3.40 13.28 -2.49
N MET A 17 3.22 13.30 -1.17
CA MET A 17 1.98 13.72 -0.52
C MET A 17 2.29 14.89 0.42
N ILE A 18 1.56 15.99 0.25
CA ILE A 18 1.64 17.15 1.14
C ILE A 18 0.26 17.31 1.80
N VAL A 19 0.25 17.40 3.13
CA VAL A 19 -0.98 17.63 3.90
C VAL A 19 -0.87 18.95 4.64
N HIS A 20 -1.90 19.77 4.53
CA HIS A 20 -2.00 21.04 5.23
C HIS A 20 -3.32 21.12 5.99
N TRP A 21 -3.25 21.04 7.32
CA TRP A 21 -4.41 21.18 8.20
C TRP A 21 -3.99 21.76 9.56
N PRO A 22 -3.84 23.10 9.67
CA PRO A 22 -3.23 23.74 10.83
C PRO A 22 -3.91 23.47 12.18
N LYS A 23 -5.20 23.14 12.17
CA LYS A 23 -5.98 22.85 13.38
C LYS A 23 -6.02 21.36 13.76
N GLY A 24 -5.68 20.46 12.85
CA GLY A 24 -5.79 19.01 13.09
C GLY A 24 -4.48 18.23 12.94
N ILE A 25 -3.40 18.87 12.48
CA ILE A 25 -2.05 18.31 12.52
C ILE A 25 -1.34 18.88 13.75
N GLU A 26 -0.91 18.00 14.64
CA GLU A 26 -0.16 18.36 15.85
C GLU A 26 1.36 18.21 15.63
N GLN A 27 1.77 17.51 14.57
CA GLN A 27 3.17 17.47 14.14
C GLN A 27 3.70 18.87 13.77
N LYS A 28 5.02 19.06 13.93
CA LYS A 28 5.71 20.31 13.60
C LYS A 28 5.47 20.69 12.13
N LYS A 29 5.05 21.93 11.87
CA LYS A 29 4.88 22.45 10.50
C LYS A 29 6.17 22.26 9.68
N GLY A 30 6.01 21.76 8.46
CA GLY A 30 7.14 21.48 7.56
C GLY A 30 7.92 20.21 7.91
N SER A 31 7.48 19.39 8.88
CA SER A 31 8.10 18.09 9.15
C SER A 31 7.85 17.10 8.01
N ILE A 32 8.80 16.20 7.82
CA ILE A 32 8.65 15.02 6.95
C ILE A 32 8.30 13.83 7.83
N ASN A 33 7.34 13.02 7.37
CA ASN A 33 6.96 11.77 8.02
C ASN A 33 7.11 10.62 7.01
N SER A 34 7.68 9.50 7.45
CA SER A 34 8.00 8.34 6.61
C SER A 34 7.09 7.14 6.87
N GLU A 35 6.01 7.30 7.63
CA GLU A 35 4.99 6.26 7.77
C GLU A 35 4.41 5.93 6.41
N ILE A 36 4.26 4.63 6.12
CA ILE A 36 3.68 4.16 4.87
C ILE A 36 2.23 4.64 4.80
N ALA A 37 1.84 5.26 3.68
CA ALA A 37 0.49 5.67 3.36
C ALA A 37 0.13 5.23 1.94
N HIS A 38 -1.14 4.95 1.70
CA HIS A 38 -1.65 4.56 0.39
C HIS A 38 -2.91 5.35 0.02
N VAL A 39 -3.22 5.49 -1.27
CA VAL A 39 -4.38 6.29 -1.73
C VAL A 39 -5.70 5.85 -1.12
N ILE A 40 -5.85 4.55 -0.81
CA ILE A 40 -7.04 3.99 -0.15
C ILE A 40 -7.27 4.57 1.25
N ASP A 41 -6.23 5.07 1.90
CA ASP A 41 -6.30 5.63 3.25
C ASP A 41 -6.98 7.00 3.27
N ILE A 42 -7.06 7.69 2.14
CA ILE A 42 -7.66 9.02 2.05
C ILE A 42 -9.13 8.96 2.44
N MET A 43 -9.89 7.99 1.92
CA MET A 43 -11.31 7.82 2.27
C MET A 43 -11.47 7.52 3.77
N ALA A 44 -10.71 6.57 4.31
CA ALA A 44 -10.74 6.23 5.73
C ALA A 44 -10.40 7.44 6.63
N THR A 45 -9.45 8.26 6.21
CA THR A 45 -9.06 9.49 6.91
C THR A 45 -10.18 10.53 6.89
N CYS A 46 -10.83 10.74 5.75
CA CYS A 46 -11.96 11.67 5.64
C CYS A 46 -13.11 11.29 6.57
N LEU A 47 -13.46 10.00 6.61
CA LEU A 47 -14.54 9.48 7.46
C LEU A 47 -14.23 9.62 8.95
N ASP A 48 -13.00 9.33 9.35
CA ASP A 48 -12.53 9.49 10.73
C ASP A 48 -12.57 10.97 11.16
N VAL A 49 -12.06 11.87 10.31
CA VAL A 49 -12.09 13.32 10.55
C VAL A 49 -13.52 13.87 10.62
N SER A 50 -14.43 13.38 9.78
CA SER A 50 -15.83 13.83 9.76
C SER A 50 -16.74 13.08 10.75
N ASN A 51 -16.19 12.14 11.52
CA ASN A 51 -16.95 11.24 12.40
C ASN A 51 -18.14 10.60 11.67
N SER A 52 -17.92 10.17 10.42
CA SER A 52 -18.94 9.63 9.54
C SER A 52 -18.75 8.13 9.34
N PRO A 53 -19.83 7.33 9.32
CA PRO A 53 -19.71 5.89 9.06
C PRO A 53 -19.47 5.64 7.57
N TYR A 54 -18.72 4.58 7.25
CA TYR A 54 -18.74 4.00 5.91
C TYR A 54 -20.00 3.13 5.76
N PRO A 55 -20.85 3.35 4.76
CA PRO A 55 -22.07 2.57 4.61
C PRO A 55 -21.79 1.12 4.19
N SER A 56 -22.59 0.17 4.65
CA SER A 56 -22.56 -1.22 4.14
C SER A 56 -23.43 -1.40 2.89
N GLN A 57 -24.36 -0.47 2.64
CA GLN A 57 -25.26 -0.47 1.50
C GLN A 57 -25.43 0.94 0.92
N TYR A 58 -25.62 1.02 -0.39
CA TYR A 58 -25.95 2.25 -1.08
C TYR A 58 -27.04 1.99 -2.13
N ARG A 59 -28.16 2.71 -2.04
CA ARG A 59 -29.33 2.55 -2.93
C ARG A 59 -29.86 1.10 -3.04
N GLY A 60 -29.84 0.36 -1.93
CA GLY A 60 -30.32 -1.03 -1.87
C GLY A 60 -29.30 -2.08 -2.32
N TYR A 61 -28.08 -1.68 -2.71
CA TYR A 61 -27.00 -2.59 -3.07
C TYR A 61 -25.95 -2.64 -1.98
N SER A 62 -25.47 -3.85 -1.63
CA SER A 62 -24.29 -4.01 -0.79
C SER A 62 -23.06 -3.43 -1.49
N ILE A 63 -22.26 -2.65 -0.77
CA ILE A 63 -21.03 -2.07 -1.32
C ILE A 63 -19.78 -2.74 -0.73
N ILE A 64 -18.67 -2.61 -1.44
CA ILE A 64 -17.38 -3.16 -1.02
C ILE A 64 -16.91 -2.39 0.23
N PRO A 65 -16.52 -3.08 1.32
CA PRO A 65 -15.93 -2.46 2.49
C PRO A 65 -14.69 -1.62 2.15
N SER A 66 -14.44 -0.56 2.93
CA SER A 66 -13.21 0.20 2.80
C SER A 66 -12.01 -0.61 3.30
N GLU A 67 -10.94 -0.67 2.51
CA GLU A 67 -9.66 -1.30 2.89
C GLU A 67 -8.68 -0.30 3.51
N GLY A 68 -9.00 1.00 3.49
CA GLY A 68 -8.10 2.05 3.96
C GLY A 68 -8.00 2.11 5.48
N MET A 69 -6.87 2.61 5.98
CA MET A 69 -6.65 2.91 7.39
C MET A 69 -6.41 4.41 7.55
N SER A 70 -7.07 5.04 8.51
CA SER A 70 -6.95 6.49 8.74
C SER A 70 -5.49 6.92 8.97
N LEU A 71 -5.14 8.08 8.41
CA LEU A 71 -3.88 8.79 8.64
C LEU A 71 -3.97 9.77 9.82
N LEU A 72 -5.14 9.93 10.44
CA LEU A 72 -5.32 10.84 11.58
C LEU A 72 -4.33 10.58 12.73
N PRO A 73 -4.00 9.33 13.12
CA PRO A 73 -2.98 9.08 14.12
C PRO A 73 -1.60 9.61 13.69
N VAL A 74 -1.26 9.50 12.40
CA VAL A 74 -0.01 10.08 11.87
C VAL A 74 -0.04 11.59 12.03
N PHE A 75 -1.15 12.26 11.73
CA PHE A 75 -1.25 13.72 11.86
C PHE A 75 -1.11 14.21 13.31
N LYS A 76 -1.54 13.41 14.29
CA LYS A 76 -1.46 13.75 15.71
C LYS A 76 -0.13 13.35 16.34
N THR A 77 0.26 12.08 16.26
CA THR A 77 1.40 11.52 17.00
C THR A 77 2.61 11.25 16.12
N GLY A 78 2.48 11.39 14.80
CA GLY A 78 3.52 11.01 13.84
C GLY A 78 3.63 9.51 13.60
N LYS A 79 2.80 8.69 14.23
CA LYS A 79 2.86 7.22 14.14
C LYS A 79 1.47 6.61 14.03
N ARG A 80 1.38 5.47 13.37
CA ARG A 80 0.17 4.64 13.37
C ARG A 80 0.50 3.16 13.44
N ASN A 81 -0.45 2.35 13.89
CA ASN A 81 -0.45 0.94 13.56
C ASN A 81 -1.05 0.80 12.15
N GLY A 82 -0.18 0.77 11.14
CA GLY A 82 -0.56 0.78 9.74
C GLY A 82 -1.01 -0.59 9.20
N HIS A 83 -1.09 -0.67 7.88
CA HIS A 83 -1.43 -1.90 7.16
C HIS A 83 -0.48 -3.04 7.51
N ARG A 84 -1.02 -4.25 7.68
CA ARG A 84 -0.20 -5.47 7.72
C ARG A 84 0.54 -5.65 6.40
N GLU A 85 -0.14 -5.35 5.30
CA GLU A 85 0.35 -5.43 3.94
C GLU A 85 -0.47 -4.51 3.03
N ILE A 86 0.17 -4.02 1.97
CA ILE A 86 -0.47 -3.27 0.90
C ILE A 86 -0.20 -4.03 -0.38
N CYS A 87 -1.25 -4.52 -1.01
CA CYS A 87 -1.20 -5.27 -2.25
C CYS A 87 -1.81 -4.44 -3.37
N PHE A 88 -1.26 -4.55 -4.57
CA PHE A 88 -1.76 -3.86 -5.75
C PHE A 88 -1.32 -4.59 -7.03
N GLU A 89 -2.13 -4.43 -8.06
CA GLU A 89 -1.93 -4.96 -9.41
C GLU A 89 -2.06 -3.81 -10.39
N HIS A 90 -1.22 -3.78 -11.41
CA HIS A 90 -1.37 -2.85 -12.51
C HIS A 90 -0.78 -3.43 -13.80
N PHE A 91 -1.62 -3.60 -14.82
CA PHE A 91 -1.23 -4.11 -16.14
C PHE A 91 -0.42 -5.42 -16.10
N ASN A 92 -0.91 -6.39 -15.35
CA ASN A 92 -0.33 -7.72 -15.10
C ASN A 92 0.98 -7.70 -14.32
N GLU A 93 1.37 -6.56 -13.78
CA GLU A 93 2.38 -6.49 -12.74
C GLU A 93 1.72 -6.58 -11.38
N LYS A 94 2.27 -7.43 -10.52
CA LYS A 94 1.74 -7.68 -9.18
C LYS A 94 2.75 -7.21 -8.16
N ALA A 95 2.30 -6.61 -7.07
CA ALA A 95 3.18 -6.27 -5.97
C ALA A 95 2.49 -6.27 -4.62
N MET A 96 3.32 -6.48 -3.58
CA MET A 96 2.92 -6.44 -2.19
C MET A 96 4.05 -5.84 -1.37
N ILE A 97 3.72 -4.93 -0.46
CA ILE A 97 4.61 -4.39 0.57
C ILE A 97 4.08 -4.85 1.93
N ASP A 98 4.92 -5.47 2.77
CA ASP A 98 4.55 -5.82 4.14
C ASP A 98 4.93 -4.73 5.15
N LYS A 99 4.35 -4.82 6.35
CA LYS A 99 4.63 -3.89 7.46
C LYS A 99 6.10 -3.81 7.91
N ALA A 100 6.91 -4.83 7.57
CA ALA A 100 8.33 -4.88 7.91
C ALA A 100 9.19 -4.20 6.83
N GLY A 101 8.59 -3.66 5.78
CA GLY A 101 9.28 -2.97 4.68
C GLY A 101 9.81 -3.91 3.61
N TRP A 102 9.40 -5.18 3.59
CA TRP A 102 9.69 -6.08 2.48
C TRP A 102 8.69 -5.89 1.36
N LYS A 103 9.17 -5.95 0.13
CA LYS A 103 8.35 -5.84 -1.07
C LYS A 103 8.62 -7.00 -2.00
N ILE A 104 7.57 -7.61 -2.53
CA ILE A 104 7.65 -8.51 -3.69
C ILE A 104 7.06 -7.83 -4.92
N VAL A 105 7.66 -8.10 -6.08
CA VAL A 105 7.20 -7.62 -7.39
C VAL A 105 7.22 -8.78 -8.38
N MET A 106 6.15 -8.98 -9.14
CA MET A 106 6.09 -9.87 -10.29
C MET A 106 5.95 -8.99 -11.53
N PRO A 107 7.01 -8.81 -12.35
CA PRO A 107 7.01 -7.82 -13.43
C PRO A 107 6.16 -8.21 -14.65
N ALA A 108 5.72 -9.48 -14.71
CA ALA A 108 4.76 -10.00 -15.67
C ALA A 108 4.33 -11.39 -15.22
N GLU A 109 3.18 -11.87 -15.70
CA GLU A 109 2.63 -13.20 -15.37
C GLU A 109 3.59 -14.37 -15.73
N SER A 110 4.45 -14.18 -16.73
CA SER A 110 5.48 -15.15 -17.13
C SER A 110 6.79 -15.07 -16.32
N LYS A 111 6.87 -14.16 -15.35
CA LYS A 111 8.08 -13.91 -14.55
C LYS A 111 7.92 -14.42 -13.12
N LYS A 112 9.05 -14.69 -12.48
CA LYS A 112 9.10 -15.04 -11.05
C LYS A 112 8.96 -13.78 -10.20
N TRP A 113 8.58 -13.97 -8.94
CA TRP A 113 8.65 -12.93 -7.92
C TRP A 113 10.10 -12.48 -7.69
N GLU A 114 10.28 -11.17 -7.66
CA GLU A 114 11.46 -10.47 -7.16
C GLU A 114 11.19 -10.06 -5.70
N LEU A 115 12.24 -9.89 -4.89
CA LEU A 115 12.14 -9.50 -3.48
C LEU A 115 13.09 -8.36 -3.15
N TYR A 116 12.60 -7.36 -2.45
CA TYR A 116 13.34 -6.16 -2.04
C TYR A 116 13.09 -5.83 -0.57
N ASN A 117 14.09 -5.23 0.09
CA ASN A 117 13.93 -4.64 1.42
C ASN A 117 13.99 -3.11 1.32
N LEU A 118 12.83 -2.47 1.36
CA LEU A 118 12.70 -1.02 1.17
C LEU A 118 13.31 -0.19 2.31
N ASN A 119 13.62 -0.79 3.45
CA ASN A 119 14.28 -0.07 4.54
C ASN A 119 15.74 0.28 4.21
N VAL A 120 16.37 -0.50 3.33
CA VAL A 120 17.79 -0.35 2.96
C VAL A 120 17.96 -0.05 1.47
N ASP A 121 17.06 -0.57 0.63
CA ASP A 121 17.05 -0.37 -0.81
C ASP A 121 15.68 0.09 -1.29
N ARG A 122 15.41 1.40 -1.17
CA ARG A 122 14.22 2.02 -1.77
C ARG A 122 14.29 2.10 -3.30
N SER A 123 15.44 1.82 -3.90
CA SER A 123 15.62 1.85 -5.35
C SER A 123 15.31 0.52 -6.04
N GLU A 124 15.13 -0.56 -5.29
CA GLU A 124 14.81 -1.91 -5.80
C GLU A 124 15.83 -2.40 -6.84
N LEU A 125 17.11 -2.23 -6.52
CA LEU A 125 18.24 -2.65 -7.33
C LEU A 125 18.69 -4.06 -6.96
N ASP A 126 18.66 -4.40 -5.68
CA ASP A 126 19.19 -5.67 -5.17
C ASP A 126 18.06 -6.68 -4.97
N ASN A 127 17.88 -7.57 -5.95
CA ASN A 127 16.88 -8.64 -5.86
C ASN A 127 17.36 -9.74 -4.90
N LEU A 128 16.66 -9.92 -3.79
CA LEU A 128 16.99 -10.86 -2.72
C LEU A 128 16.20 -12.18 -2.79
N ALA A 129 15.46 -12.44 -3.88
CA ALA A 129 14.55 -13.58 -3.98
C ALA A 129 15.26 -14.93 -3.81
N GLU A 130 16.46 -15.09 -4.37
CA GLU A 130 17.26 -16.32 -4.24
C GLU A 130 17.84 -16.50 -2.83
N GLN A 131 18.09 -15.41 -2.12
CA GLN A 131 18.62 -15.43 -0.76
C GLN A 131 17.54 -15.74 0.28
N TYR A 132 16.29 -15.33 0.03
CA TYR A 132 15.16 -15.54 0.95
C TYR A 132 13.94 -16.18 0.25
N PRO A 133 14.08 -17.41 -0.30
CA PRO A 133 13.02 -18.05 -1.08
C PRO A 133 11.75 -18.33 -0.27
N GLU A 134 11.87 -18.66 1.02
CA GLU A 134 10.71 -18.90 1.88
C GLU A 134 9.89 -17.62 2.13
N ARG A 135 10.55 -16.45 2.20
CA ARG A 135 9.85 -15.16 2.32
C ARG A 135 9.07 -14.84 1.05
N VAL A 136 9.67 -15.08 -0.11
CA VAL A 136 8.99 -14.93 -1.41
C VAL A 136 7.75 -15.80 -1.47
N LYS A 137 7.86 -17.06 -1.04
CA LYS A 137 6.74 -18.01 -1.03
C LYS A 137 5.63 -17.58 -0.07
N GLU A 138 5.96 -17.14 1.14
CA GLU A 138 5.00 -16.66 2.13
C GLU A 138 4.26 -15.40 1.65
N MET A 139 5.00 -14.39 1.21
CA MET A 139 4.42 -13.14 0.70
C MET A 139 3.60 -13.37 -0.56
N GLY A 140 4.09 -14.21 -1.48
CA GLY A 140 3.37 -14.59 -2.69
C GLY A 140 2.03 -15.28 -2.37
N LYS A 141 2.00 -16.16 -1.36
CA LYS A 141 0.74 -16.77 -0.89
C LYS A 141 -0.24 -15.72 -0.38
N ARG A 142 0.21 -14.79 0.47
CA ARG A 142 -0.62 -13.70 1.03
C ARG A 142 -1.17 -12.78 -0.09
N TYR A 143 -0.34 -12.47 -1.08
CA TYR A 143 -0.79 -11.73 -2.26
C TYR A 143 -1.92 -12.46 -3.00
N LEU A 144 -1.78 -13.77 -3.25
CA LEU A 144 -2.82 -14.55 -3.95
C LEU A 144 -4.14 -14.64 -3.15
N GLU A 145 -4.06 -14.69 -1.82
CA GLU A 145 -5.23 -14.61 -0.94
C GLU A 145 -5.95 -13.25 -1.08
N TRP A 146 -5.17 -12.15 -1.10
CA TRP A 146 -5.69 -10.81 -1.36
C TRP A 146 -6.29 -10.68 -2.77
N GLU A 147 -5.60 -11.19 -3.80
CA GLU A 147 -6.01 -11.11 -5.21
C GLU A 147 -7.40 -11.72 -5.42
N LYS A 148 -7.64 -12.90 -4.83
CA LYS A 148 -8.93 -13.58 -4.87
C LYS A 148 -10.01 -12.81 -4.11
N ARG A 149 -9.68 -12.30 -2.92
CA ARG A 149 -10.62 -11.56 -2.05
C ARG A 149 -11.07 -10.25 -2.69
N CYS A 150 -10.16 -9.55 -3.35
CA CYS A 150 -10.40 -8.26 -4.00
C CYS A 150 -10.87 -8.39 -5.45
N MET A 151 -11.11 -9.61 -5.96
CA MET A 151 -11.63 -9.87 -7.30
C MET A 151 -10.80 -9.22 -8.41
N VAL A 152 -9.48 -9.24 -8.26
CA VAL A 152 -8.55 -8.75 -9.31
C VAL A 152 -8.64 -9.63 -10.57
N VAL A 153 -9.04 -10.90 -10.41
CA VAL A 153 -9.26 -11.89 -11.47
C VAL A 153 -10.67 -12.53 -11.30
N PRO A 154 -11.44 -12.77 -12.38
CA PRO A 154 -11.14 -12.44 -13.78
C PRO A 154 -11.10 -10.93 -13.99
N ARG A 155 -10.20 -10.49 -14.87
CA ARG A 155 -10.09 -9.07 -15.26
C ARG A 155 -11.44 -8.65 -15.87
N PRO A 156 -11.92 -7.41 -15.62
CA PRO A 156 -13.09 -6.88 -16.31
C PRO A 156 -12.91 -6.89 -17.83
#